data_AF-A0A7C1HJP8-F1
#
_entry.id   AF-A0A7C1HJP8-F1
#
_cell.length_a   1.000
_cell.length_b   1.000
_cell.length_c   1.000
_cell.angle_alpha   90.00
_cell.angle_beta   90.00
_cell.angle_gamma   90.00
#
_symmetry.space_group_name_H-M   'P 1'
#
loop_
_entity.id
_entity.type
_entity.pdbx_description
1 polymer ?
#
loop_
_entity_poly.entity_id
_entity_poly.type
_entity_poly.pdbx_seq_one_letter_code
_entity_poly.pdbx_strand_id
1 'polypeptide(L)' 'MKTFHKKVSKIIENETECPFPIWVIPDKMGINLCSVDSITWTQQEDGQLVNITIYFIPG' A
#
# COMPACT_ATOMS: atom_id res chain seq x y z
N MET A 1 -3.57 -18.21 0.02
CA MET A 1 -3.16 -16.85 0.45
C MET A 1 -2.12 -16.27 -0.50
N LYS A 2 -2.11 -14.95 -0.73
CA LYS A 2 -1.15 -14.26 -1.60
C LYS A 2 -0.62 -13.01 -0.91
N THR A 3 0.68 -12.75 -1.07
CA THR A 3 1.34 -11.55 -0.54
C THR A 3 1.91 -10.74 -1.69
N PHE A 4 1.69 -9.44 -1.64
CA PHE A 4 2.13 -8.48 -2.63
C PHE A 4 3.03 -7.45 -1.98
N HIS A 5 4.03 -6.98 -2.72
CA HIS A 5 4.91 -5.89 -2.32
C HIS A 5 5.08 -4.93 -3.49
N LYS A 6 4.81 -3.64 -3.27
CA LYS A 6 4.88 -2.60 -4.30
C LYS A 6 5.45 -1.30 -3.76
N LYS A 7 6.29 -0.65 -4.56
CA LYS A 7 6.77 0.72 -4.31
C LYS A 7 5.61 1.69 -4.51
N VAL A 8 5.48 2.67 -3.62
CA VAL A 8 4.41 3.68 -3.70
C VAL A 8 4.51 4.50 -4.98
N SER A 9 5.73 4.83 -5.43
CA SER A 9 5.94 5.51 -6.72
C SER A 9 5.30 4.76 -7.89
N LYS A 10 5.39 3.43 -7.92
CA LYS A 10 4.79 2.61 -8.98
C LYS A 10 3.27 2.53 -8.89
N ILE A 11 2.72 2.50 -7.67
CA ILE A 11 1.27 2.52 -7.43
C ILE A 11 0.68 3.83 -7.96
N ILE A 12 1.32 4.96 -7.69
CA ILE A 12 0.87 6.29 -8.11
C ILE A 12 0.98 6.46 -9.64
N GLU A 13 2.10 6.04 -10.24
CA GLU A 13 2.36 6.22 -11.68
C GLU A 13 1.43 5.40 -12.57
N ASN A 14 1.09 4.17 -12.17
CA ASN A 14 0.45 3.19 -13.03
C ASN A 14 -0.90 2.68 -12.51
N GLU A 15 -1.46 3.29 -11.46
CA GLU A 15 -2.67 2.81 -10.76
C GLU A 15 -2.63 1.29 -10.53
N THR A 16 -1.49 0.80 -10.04
CA THR A 16 -1.34 -0.65 -9.83
C THR A 16 -2.24 -1.13 -8.70
N GLU A 17 -2.54 -2.43 -8.67
CA GLU A 17 -3.28 -3.05 -7.57
C GLU A 17 -2.68 -2.65 -6.23
N CYS A 18 -3.50 -2.00 -5.42
CA CYS A 18 -3.32 -1.69 -4.01
C CYS A 18 -4.59 -2.22 -3.34
N PRO A 19 -4.55 -2.76 -2.12
CA PRO A 19 -5.72 -3.40 -1.50
C PRO A 19 -6.87 -2.42 -1.24
N PHE A 20 -6.61 -1.12 -1.40
CA PHE A 20 -7.56 -0.01 -1.34
C PHE A 20 -7.04 1.15 -2.20
N PRO A 21 -7.87 2.17 -2.51
CA PRO A 21 -7.40 3.39 -3.18
C PRO A 21 -6.28 4.06 -2.39
N ILE A 22 -5.13 4.34 -3.03
CA ILE A 22 -3.92 4.81 -2.35
C ILE A 22 -4.14 6.09 -1.51
N TRP A 23 -5.09 6.93 -1.91
CA TRP A 23 -5.50 8.16 -1.22
C TRP A 23 -6.08 7.95 0.18
N VAL A 24 -6.49 6.72 0.55
CA VAL A 24 -6.90 6.40 1.91
C VAL A 24 -5.78 6.66 2.92
N ILE A 25 -4.51 6.49 2.53
CA ILE A 25 -3.35 6.73 3.41
C ILE A 25 -3.27 8.22 3.83
N PRO A 26 -3.20 9.19 2.89
CA PRO A 26 -3.22 10.59 3.28
C PRO A 26 -4.57 11.01 3.89
N ASP A 27 -5.69 10.61 3.30
CA ASP A 27 -7.01 11.16 3.66
C ASP A 27 -7.57 10.62 4.98
N LYS A 28 -7.26 9.36 5.31
CA LYS A 28 -7.83 8.66 6.48
C LYS A 28 -6.79 8.29 7.52
N MET A 29 -5.51 8.15 7.15
CA MET A 29 -4.43 7.83 8.09
C MET A 29 -3.53 9.04 8.40
N GLY A 30 -3.65 10.15 7.66
CA GLY A 30 -2.86 11.36 7.89
C GLY A 30 -1.37 11.20 7.53
N ILE A 31 -1.04 10.23 6.67
CA ILE A 31 0.33 9.94 6.26
C ILE A 31 0.59 10.53 4.88
N ASN A 32 1.66 11.32 4.74
CA ASN A 32 2.08 11.83 3.43
C ASN A 32 2.69 10.70 2.58
N LEU A 33 2.16 10.47 1.38
CA LEU A 33 2.67 9.46 0.44
C LEU A 33 4.14 9.69 0.05
N CYS A 34 4.63 10.94 0.06
CA CYS A 34 6.04 11.24 -0.18
C CYS A 34 6.97 10.68 0.91
N SER A 35 6.45 10.33 2.08
CA SER A 35 7.19 9.69 3.17
C SER A 35 7.13 8.17 3.12
N VAL A 36 6.37 7.59 2.18
CA VAL A 36 6.17 6.14 2.07
C VAL A 36 7.00 5.59 0.92
N ASP A 37 7.82 4.59 1.22
CA ASP A 37 8.64 3.89 0.23
C ASP A 37 7.83 2.80 -0.50
N SER A 38 7.21 1.91 0.27
CA SER A 38 6.53 0.73 -0.24
C SER A 38 5.42 0.26 0.68
N ILE A 39 4.51 -0.55 0.11
CA ILE A 39 3.41 -1.19 0.81
C ILE A 39 3.49 -2.67 0.52
N THR A 40 3.38 -3.48 1.57
CA THR A 40 3.17 -4.93 1.48
C THR A 40 1.79 -5.24 2.02
N TRP A 41 1.04 -6.11 1.35
CA TRP A 41 -0.21 -6.62 1.88
C TRP A 41 -0.39 -8.11 1.58
N THR A 42 -1.09 -8.79 2.47
CA THR A 42 -1.45 -10.20 2.33
C THR A 42 -2.95 -10.34 2.29
N GLN A 43 -3.44 -11.09 1.31
CA GLN A 43 -4.86 -11.39 1.11
C GLN A 43 -5.12 -12.90 1.06
N GLN A 44 -6.32 -13.30 1.48
CA GLN A 44 -6.84 -14.65 1.28
C GLN A 44 -7.20 -14.88 -0.19
N GLU A 45 -7.53 -16.12 -0.55
CA GLU A 45 -7.86 -16.48 -1.95
C GLU A 45 -9.17 -15.86 -2.43
N ASP A 46 -10.07 -15.53 -1.51
CA ASP A 46 -11.32 -14.80 -1.75
C ASP A 46 -11.14 -13.27 -1.84
N GLY A 47 -9.91 -12.77 -1.71
CA GLY A 47 -9.57 -11.35 -1.74
C GLY A 47 -9.63 -10.65 -0.39
N GLN A 48 -10.00 -11.32 0.72
CA GLN A 48 -10.04 -10.69 2.03
C GLN A 48 -8.65 -10.24 2.50
N LEU A 49 -8.51 -8.96 2.86
CA LEU A 49 -7.27 -8.40 3.40
C LEU A 49 -7.01 -8.94 4.82
N VAL A 50 -5.85 -9.56 5.01
CA VAL A 50 -5.41 -10.13 6.29
C VAL A 50 -4.44 -9.20 7.00
N ASN A 51 -3.51 -8.63 6.23
CA ASN A 51 -2.42 -7.81 6.75
C ASN A 51 -2.07 -6.72 5.75
N ILE A 52 -1.66 -5.57 6.28
CA ILE A 52 -0.96 -4.53 5.52
C ILE A 52 0.20 -3.99 6.35
N THR A 53 1.32 -3.75 5.67
CA THR A 53 2.53 -3.13 6.24
C THR A 53 2.94 -1.97 5.35
N ILE A 54 3.09 -0.79 5.94
CA ILE A 54 3.54 0.43 5.26
C ILE A 54 5.01 0.68 5.66
N TYR A 55 5.89 0.76 4.67
CA TYR A 55 7.30 1.03 4.87
C TYR A 55 7.59 2.50 4.55
N PHE A 56 8.15 3.21 5.50
CA PHE A 56 8.50 4.62 5.36
C PHE A 56 9.92 4.78 4.81
N ILE A 57 10.16 5.88 4.10
CA ILE A 57 11.51 6.28 3.70
C ILE A 57 12.28 6.66 4.98
N PRO A 58 13.52 6.17 5.18
CA PRO A 58 14.36 6.61 6.29
C PRO A 58 14.59 8.13 6.25
N GLY A 59 14.44 8.78 7.41
CA GLY A 59 14.73 10.21 7.58
C GLY A 59 16.22 10.51 7.66
#